data_AF-A0A7J7ZSK0-F1
#
_entry.id   AF-A0A7J7ZSK0-F1
#
_cell.length_a   1.000
_cell.length_b   1.000
_cell.length_c   1.000
_cell.angle_alpha   90.00
_cell.angle_beta   90.00
_cell.angle_gamma   90.00
#
_symmetry.space_group_name_H-M   'P 1'
#
loop_
_entity.id
_entity.type
_entity.pdbx_description
1 polymer ?
#
loop_
_entity_poly.entity_id
_entity_poly.type
_entity_poly.pdbx_seq_one_letter_code
_entity_poly.pdbx_strand_id
1 'polypeptide(L)'
;MEELESDAQSVSDARELGMEEHPYSSRLKKIGELLEQDVVTREEVVSELGNGIAAFESVPTAIYCFLRCMEPDPEIPSTFNSLQRTLIYSISLGGDTDTIATMAGAIAGAYYGMEQVTESWQQSCEGYEETDILAQSLHRVFQKSL
;
A
#
# COMPACT_ATOMS: atom_id res chain seq x y z
N MET A 1 -10.92 -12.85 4.93
CA MET A 1 -10.95 -12.37 3.53
C MET A 1 -11.73 -13.35 2.67
N GLU A 2 -11.42 -14.65 2.70
CA GLU A 2 -12.15 -15.67 1.92
C GLU A 2 -13.67 -15.64 2.15
N GLU A 3 -14.13 -15.52 3.40
CA GLU A 3 -15.56 -15.39 3.71
C GLU A 3 -16.22 -14.17 3.05
N LEU A 4 -15.48 -13.06 2.90
CA LEU A 4 -15.96 -11.84 2.27
C LEU A 4 -16.00 -11.98 0.74
N GLU A 5 -15.04 -12.69 0.15
CA GLU A 5 -15.00 -12.93 -1.30
C GLU A 5 -15.88 -14.11 -1.74
N SER A 6 -16.45 -14.85 -0.80
CA SER A 6 -17.32 -16.01 -1.08
C SER A 6 -18.77 -15.62 -1.33
N ASP A 7 -19.12 -14.33 -1.24
CA ASP A 7 -20.46 -13.89 -1.58
C ASP A 7 -20.73 -13.99 -3.09
N ALA A 8 -22.00 -14.17 -3.46
CA ALA A 8 -22.37 -14.45 -4.84
C ALA A 8 -21.99 -13.33 -5.82
N GLN A 9 -21.96 -12.07 -5.38
CA GLN A 9 -21.58 -10.95 -6.22
C GLN A 9 -20.07 -10.99 -6.50
N SER A 10 -19.23 -11.13 -5.45
CA SER A 10 -17.78 -11.19 -5.58
C SER A 10 -17.32 -12.32 -6.52
N VAL A 11 -17.91 -13.52 -6.39
CA VAL A 11 -17.59 -14.66 -7.27
C VAL A 11 -18.04 -14.41 -8.71
N SER A 12 -19.18 -13.75 -8.91
CA SER A 12 -19.66 -13.38 -10.25
C SER A 12 -18.71 -12.38 -10.91
N ASP A 13 -18.34 -11.32 -10.20
CA ASP A 13 -17.44 -10.27 -10.69
C ASP A 13 -16.06 -10.85 -11.06
N ALA A 14 -15.51 -11.72 -10.21
CA ALA A 14 -14.24 -12.40 -10.49
C ALA A 14 -14.31 -13.24 -11.77
N ARG A 15 -15.40 -14.00 -11.98
CA ARG A 15 -15.61 -14.81 -13.19
C ARG A 15 -15.78 -13.95 -14.44
N GLU A 16 -16.51 -12.84 -14.36
CA GLU A 16 -16.68 -11.90 -15.47
C GLU A 16 -15.34 -11.27 -15.90
N LEU A 17 -14.45 -11.03 -14.94
CA LEU A 17 -13.10 -10.50 -15.16
C LEU A 17 -12.09 -11.60 -15.54
N GLY A 18 -12.50 -12.87 -15.64
CA GLY A 18 -11.63 -13.99 -16.00
C GLY A 18 -10.59 -14.35 -14.93
N MET A 19 -10.90 -14.10 -13.67
CA MET A 19 -10.01 -14.24 -12.53
C MET A 19 -10.26 -15.51 -11.71
N GLU A 20 -9.33 -15.83 -10.81
CA GLU A 20 -9.58 -16.77 -9.71
C GLU A 20 -10.76 -16.30 -8.83
N GLU A 21 -11.50 -17.22 -8.22
CA GLU A 21 -12.72 -16.88 -7.44
C GLU A 21 -12.44 -16.01 -6.20
N HIS A 22 -11.22 -16.04 -5.65
CA HIS A 22 -10.84 -15.27 -4.45
C HIS A 22 -9.53 -14.50 -4.68
N PRO A 23 -9.54 -13.50 -5.57
CA PRO A 23 -8.30 -12.88 -6.04
C PRO A 23 -7.54 -12.09 -4.98
N TYR A 24 -8.22 -11.53 -3.97
CA TYR A 24 -7.55 -10.85 -2.86
C TYR A 24 -7.02 -11.87 -1.86
N SER A 25 -7.79 -12.87 -1.45
CA SER A 25 -7.34 -13.89 -0.50
C SER A 25 -6.13 -14.67 -1.03
N SER A 26 -6.13 -15.01 -2.32
CA SER A 26 -4.99 -15.63 -3.01
C SER A 26 -3.74 -14.74 -2.91
N ARG A 27 -3.86 -13.44 -3.22
CA ARG A 27 -2.74 -12.49 -3.13
C ARG A 27 -2.28 -12.20 -1.70
N LEU A 28 -3.18 -12.11 -0.73
CA LEU A 28 -2.81 -11.91 0.68
C LEU A 28 -1.98 -13.09 1.21
N LYS A 29 -2.24 -14.32 0.76
CA LYS A 29 -1.38 -15.48 1.07
C LYS A 29 0.00 -15.32 0.43
N LYS A 30 0.05 -14.94 -0.85
CA LYS A 30 1.30 -14.65 -1.56
C LYS A 30 2.12 -13.54 -0.90
N ILE A 31 1.49 -12.52 -0.33
CA ILE A 31 2.19 -11.49 0.47
C ILE A 31 2.95 -12.14 1.63
N GLY A 32 2.31 -13.07 2.36
CA GLY A 32 2.98 -13.81 3.43
C GLY A 32 4.18 -14.61 2.91
N GLU A 33 4.00 -15.34 1.81
CA GLU A 33 5.07 -16.12 1.18
C GLU A 33 6.24 -15.23 0.73
N LEU A 34 5.98 -14.09 0.09
CA LEU A 34 6.99 -13.14 -0.35
C LEU A 34 7.73 -12.48 0.82
N LEU A 35 7.06 -12.24 1.95
CA LEU A 35 7.70 -11.65 3.14
C LEU A 35 8.60 -12.65 3.89
N GLU A 36 8.41 -13.95 3.71
CA GLU A 36 9.25 -15.00 4.30
C GLU A 36 10.54 -15.25 3.49
N GLN A 37 10.63 -14.75 2.25
CA GLN A 37 11.79 -14.94 1.40
C GLN A 37 12.91 -13.94 1.74
N ASP A 38 14.15 -14.42 1.79
CA ASP A 38 15.34 -13.57 2.04
C ASP A 38 15.57 -12.53 0.92
N VAL A 39 15.27 -12.91 -0.33
CA VAL A 39 15.50 -12.07 -1.51
C VAL A 39 14.30 -12.22 -2.44
N VAL A 40 13.62 -11.12 -2.70
CA VAL A 40 12.49 -11.03 -3.65
C VAL A 40 12.79 -9.94 -4.66
N THR A 41 12.64 -10.27 -5.94
CA THR A 41 12.83 -9.31 -7.04
C THR A 41 11.57 -8.47 -7.26
N ARG A 42 11.71 -7.25 -7.80
CA ARG A 42 10.54 -6.41 -8.11
C ARG A 42 9.66 -7.07 -9.19
N GLU A 43 10.29 -7.75 -10.14
CA GLU A 43 9.62 -8.49 -11.20
C GLU A 43 8.75 -9.62 -10.65
N GLU A 44 9.23 -10.31 -9.61
CA GLU A 44 8.46 -11.34 -8.91
C GLU A 44 7.27 -10.73 -8.16
N VAL A 45 7.47 -9.63 -7.44
CA VAL A 45 6.37 -8.91 -6.76
C VAL A 45 5.28 -8.51 -7.76
N VAL A 46 5.68 -7.92 -8.90
CA VAL A 46 4.75 -7.50 -9.95
C VAL A 46 4.06 -8.69 -10.59
N SER A 47 4.76 -9.81 -10.82
CA SER A 47 4.18 -11.03 -11.38
C SER A 47 3.16 -11.66 -10.45
N GLU A 48 3.42 -11.68 -9.14
CA GLU A 48 2.60 -12.37 -8.15
C GLU A 48 1.40 -11.54 -7.65
N LEU A 49 1.60 -10.24 -7.47
CA LEU A 49 0.61 -9.34 -6.88
C LEU A 49 -0.03 -8.39 -7.89
N GLY A 50 0.72 -8.00 -8.93
CA GLY A 50 0.33 -6.99 -9.91
C GLY A 50 0.88 -5.60 -9.58
N ASN A 51 0.78 -4.70 -10.55
CA ASN A 51 1.00 -3.26 -10.39
C ASN A 51 0.07 -2.43 -11.29
N GLY A 52 -1.08 -3.00 -11.68
CA GLY A 52 -2.03 -2.41 -12.61
C GLY A 52 -3.10 -1.57 -11.94
N ILE A 53 -3.97 -0.98 -12.77
CA ILE A 53 -5.07 -0.10 -12.33
C ILE A 53 -6.21 -0.84 -11.62
N ALA A 54 -6.27 -2.17 -11.76
CA ALA A 54 -7.31 -2.96 -11.15
C ALA A 54 -7.05 -3.08 -9.64
N ALA A 55 -8.10 -2.95 -8.82
CA ALA A 55 -7.95 -2.93 -7.36
C ALA A 55 -7.25 -4.18 -6.79
N PHE A 56 -7.46 -5.35 -7.40
CA PHE A 56 -6.78 -6.59 -7.01
C PHE A 56 -5.30 -6.65 -7.45
N GLU A 57 -4.86 -5.79 -8.37
CA GLU A 57 -3.46 -5.65 -8.81
C GLU A 57 -2.72 -4.52 -8.09
N SER A 58 -3.42 -3.64 -7.36
CA SER A 58 -2.82 -2.48 -6.70
C SER A 58 -2.96 -2.50 -5.18
N VAL A 59 -4.12 -2.90 -4.64
CA VAL A 59 -4.37 -2.92 -3.18
C VAL A 59 -3.46 -3.92 -2.47
N PRO A 60 -3.33 -5.19 -2.90
CA PRO A 60 -2.42 -6.14 -2.26
C PRO A 60 -0.96 -5.68 -2.37
N THR A 61 -0.57 -5.13 -3.51
CA THR A 61 0.78 -4.61 -3.75
C THR A 61 1.11 -3.45 -2.82
N ALA A 62 0.17 -2.53 -2.58
CA ALA A 62 0.35 -1.44 -1.60
C ALA A 62 0.55 -1.97 -0.16
N ILE A 63 -0.21 -2.98 0.24
CA ILE A 63 -0.06 -3.65 1.54
C ILE A 63 1.32 -4.30 1.65
N TYR A 64 1.74 -5.04 0.61
CA TYR A 64 3.07 -5.64 0.55
C TYR A 64 4.18 -4.59 0.68
N CYS A 65 4.09 -3.49 -0.08
CA CYS A 65 5.07 -2.41 -0.02
C CYS A 65 5.24 -1.86 1.41
N PHE A 66 4.14 -1.62 2.11
CA PHE A 66 4.17 -1.17 3.51
C PHE A 66 4.87 -2.20 4.40
N LEU A 67 4.44 -3.46 4.37
CA LEU A 67 4.98 -4.52 5.22
C LEU A 67 6.48 -4.76 4.94
N ARG A 68 6.86 -4.86 3.66
CA ARG A 68 8.25 -5.08 3.22
C ARG A 68 9.19 -3.95 3.62
N CYS A 69 8.68 -2.71 3.70
CA CYS A 69 9.46 -1.53 4.07
C CYS A 69 9.49 -1.25 5.58
N MET A 70 8.83 -2.07 6.40
CA MET A 70 9.06 -2.05 7.85
C MET A 70 10.52 -2.37 8.18
N GLU A 71 11.16 -3.21 7.36
CA GLU A 71 12.57 -3.54 7.45
C GLU A 71 13.45 -2.72 6.48
N PRO A 72 14.76 -2.59 6.73
CA PRO A 72 15.70 -1.96 5.81
C PRO A 72 15.70 -2.64 4.43
N ASP A 73 15.80 -1.82 3.38
CA ASP A 73 16.04 -2.31 2.03
C ASP A 73 17.48 -1.98 1.62
N PRO A 74 18.31 -2.95 1.21
CA PRO A 74 19.71 -2.69 0.83
C PRO A 74 19.88 -1.71 -0.33
N GLU A 75 18.88 -1.56 -1.19
CA GLU A 75 18.93 -0.68 -2.35
C GLU A 75 18.42 0.73 -2.04
N ILE A 76 17.73 0.93 -0.90
CA ILE A 76 17.22 2.24 -0.47
C ILE A 76 18.15 2.80 0.62
N PRO A 77 18.73 4.00 0.44
CA PRO A 77 19.63 4.60 1.43
C PRO A 77 19.02 4.66 2.83
N SER A 78 19.80 4.27 3.84
CA SER A 78 19.39 4.25 5.26
C SER A 78 19.07 5.62 5.85
N THR A 79 19.35 6.71 5.11
CA THR A 79 18.93 8.08 5.43
C THR A 79 17.42 8.29 5.30
N PHE A 80 16.73 7.48 4.51
CA PHE A 80 15.28 7.54 4.39
C PHE A 80 14.59 6.79 5.54
N ASN A 81 13.62 7.44 6.16
CA ASN A 81 12.78 6.80 7.18
C ASN A 81 11.85 5.75 6.54
N SER A 82 11.13 4.98 7.37
CA SER A 82 10.30 3.87 6.88
C SER A 82 9.16 4.34 5.97
N LEU A 83 8.52 5.47 6.26
CA LEU A 83 7.48 6.04 5.39
C LEU A 83 8.04 6.40 4.00
N GLN A 84 9.17 7.10 3.96
CA GLN A 84 9.85 7.46 2.71
C GLN A 84 10.27 6.20 1.94
N ARG A 85 10.78 5.18 2.65
CA ARG A 85 11.14 3.89 2.06
C ARG A 85 9.93 3.21 1.41
N THR A 86 8.78 3.19 2.08
CA THR A 86 7.53 2.64 1.53
C THR A 86 7.11 3.33 0.24
N LEU A 87 7.17 4.67 0.20
CA LEU A 87 6.85 5.45 -1.00
C LEU A 87 7.85 5.20 -2.13
N ILE A 88 9.16 5.21 -1.83
CA ILE A 88 10.21 4.95 -2.82
C ILE A 88 10.05 3.54 -3.40
N TYR A 89 9.85 2.54 -2.54
CA TYR A 89 9.72 1.16 -2.96
C TYR A 89 8.46 0.94 -3.82
N SER A 90 7.30 1.44 -3.38
CA SER A 90 6.05 1.31 -4.15
C SER A 90 6.14 1.96 -5.53
N ILE A 91 6.71 3.17 -5.64
CA ILE A 91 6.92 3.83 -6.94
C ILE A 91 7.89 3.01 -7.82
N SER A 92 8.91 2.39 -7.23
CA SER A 92 9.89 1.58 -7.97
C SER A 92 9.31 0.31 -8.60
N LEU A 93 8.12 -0.14 -8.20
CA LEU A 93 7.43 -1.27 -8.83
C LEU A 93 6.79 -0.90 -10.19
N GLY A 94 6.72 0.39 -10.54
CA GLY A 94 6.12 0.84 -11.80
C GLY A 94 4.61 0.61 -11.87
N GLY A 95 4.05 0.71 -13.08
CA GLY A 95 2.62 0.54 -13.32
C GLY A 95 1.79 1.74 -12.82
N ASP A 96 0.73 1.48 -12.07
CA ASP A 96 -0.17 2.47 -11.45
C ASP A 96 0.46 3.08 -10.18
N THR A 97 1.59 3.76 -10.37
CA THR A 97 2.48 4.17 -9.27
C THR A 97 1.85 5.16 -8.31
N ASP A 98 1.02 6.09 -8.78
CA ASP A 98 0.37 7.10 -7.94
C ASP A 98 -0.69 6.46 -7.04
N THR A 99 -1.52 5.57 -7.58
CA THR A 99 -2.54 4.86 -6.81
C THR A 99 -1.92 3.90 -5.79
N ILE A 100 -0.89 3.13 -6.18
CA ILE A 100 -0.21 2.20 -5.26
C ILE A 100 0.52 2.97 -4.17
N ALA A 101 1.27 4.02 -4.52
CA ALA A 101 2.01 4.82 -3.55
C ALA A 101 1.07 5.58 -2.60
N THR A 102 -0.08 6.10 -3.07
CA THR A 102 -1.03 6.77 -2.18
C THR A 102 -1.66 5.80 -1.19
N MET A 103 -1.97 4.56 -1.59
CA MET A 103 -2.51 3.56 -0.67
C MET A 103 -1.45 3.09 0.33
N ALA A 104 -0.24 2.78 -0.14
CA ALA A 104 0.87 2.37 0.73
C ALA A 104 1.26 3.50 1.70
N GLY A 105 1.28 4.74 1.21
CA GLY A 105 1.54 5.96 1.99
C GLY A 105 0.46 6.23 3.03
N ALA A 106 -0.82 6.01 2.73
CA ALA A 106 -1.90 6.12 3.71
C ALA A 106 -1.74 5.11 4.86
N ILE A 107 -1.42 3.84 4.53
CA ILE A 107 -1.16 2.79 5.53
C ILE A 107 0.07 3.15 6.38
N ALA A 108 1.19 3.49 5.73
CA ALA A 108 2.43 3.85 6.41
C ALA A 108 2.28 5.13 7.26
N GLY A 109 1.59 6.15 6.77
CA GLY A 109 1.32 7.40 7.48
C GLY A 109 0.45 7.19 8.71
N ALA A 110 -0.58 6.34 8.60
CA ALA A 110 -1.40 5.97 9.75
C ALA A 110 -0.61 5.19 10.82
N TYR A 111 0.35 4.35 10.40
CA TYR A 111 1.15 3.52 11.29
C TYR A 111 2.31 4.29 11.96
N TYR A 112 3.07 5.06 11.19
CA TYR A 112 4.26 5.78 11.67
C TYR A 112 3.96 7.18 12.19
N GLY A 113 2.82 7.77 11.82
CA GLY A 113 2.42 9.11 12.23
C GLY A 113 3.20 10.24 11.53
N MET A 114 2.83 11.48 11.88
CA MET A 114 3.40 12.69 11.28
C MET A 114 4.90 12.86 11.53
N GLU A 115 5.48 12.18 12.53
CA GLU A 115 6.92 12.23 12.80
C GLU A 115 7.78 11.75 11.62
N GLN A 116 7.24 10.86 10.78
CA GLN A 116 7.94 10.38 9.58
C GLN A 116 7.56 11.14 8.30
N VAL A 117 6.61 12.07 8.36
CA VAL A 117 6.28 12.95 7.24
C VAL A 117 7.23 14.14 7.27
N THR A 118 8.30 14.07 6.46
CA THR A 118 9.29 15.16 6.42
C THR A 118 8.72 16.40 5.76
N GLU A 119 8.96 17.56 6.36
CA GLU A 119 8.48 18.87 5.89
C GLU A 119 8.81 19.11 4.40
N SER A 120 10.02 18.78 3.96
CA SER A 120 10.44 18.97 2.56
C SER A 120 9.60 18.18 1.55
N TRP A 121 9.15 16.98 1.92
CA TRP A 121 8.29 16.15 1.06
C TRP A 121 6.86 16.65 1.08
N GLN A 122 6.31 16.93 2.27
CA GLN A 122 4.95 17.43 2.41
C GLN A 122 4.76 18.77 1.70
N GLN A 123 5.68 19.73 1.88
CA GLN A 123 5.60 21.06 1.26
C GLN A 123 5.79 21.04 -0.27
N SER A 124 6.27 19.92 -0.82
CA SER A 124 6.35 19.74 -2.28
C SER A 124 5.01 19.32 -2.90
N CYS A 125 4.02 18.93 -2.09
CA CYS A 125 2.71 18.48 -2.56
C CYS A 125 1.72 19.65 -2.67
N GLU A 126 0.98 19.69 -3.77
CA GLU A 126 -0.15 20.61 -3.93
C GLU A 126 -1.19 20.37 -2.82
N GLY A 127 -1.70 21.44 -2.21
CA GLY A 127 -2.77 21.35 -1.21
C GLY A 127 -2.38 20.69 0.12
N TYR A 128 -1.07 20.63 0.46
CA TYR A 128 -0.64 19.97 1.70
C TYR A 128 -1.20 20.63 2.97
N GLU A 129 -1.36 21.96 2.99
CA GLU A 129 -1.94 22.69 4.13
C GLU A 129 -3.43 22.36 4.29
N GLU A 130 -4.17 22.26 3.19
CA GLU A 130 -5.57 21.86 3.20
C GLU A 130 -5.72 20.41 3.67
N THR A 131 -4.86 19.51 3.21
CA THR A 131 -4.81 18.12 3.67
C THR A 131 -4.59 18.03 5.19
N ASP A 132 -3.67 18.83 5.74
CA ASP A 132 -3.43 18.87 7.20
C ASP A 132 -4.66 19.39 7.97
N ILE A 133 -5.31 20.43 7.47
CA ILE A 133 -6.56 20.96 8.06
C ILE A 133 -7.68 19.91 8.04
N LEU A 134 -7.81 19.16 6.95
CA LEU A 134 -8.79 18.08 6.82
C LEU A 134 -8.48 16.92 7.79
N ALA A 135 -7.21 16.54 7.95
CA ALA A 135 -6.77 15.54 8.92
C ALA A 135 -7.13 15.96 10.37
N GLN A 136 -6.84 17.21 10.74
CA GLN A 136 -7.24 17.76 12.05
C GLN A 136 -8.76 17.77 12.23
N SER A 137 -9.52 18.03 11.16
CA SER A 137 -10.99 18.03 11.19
C SER A 137 -11.56 16.63 11.39
N LEU A 138 -11.02 15.61 10.69
CA LEU A 138 -11.36 14.20 10.91
C LEU A 138 -11.06 13.78 12.35
N HIS A 139 -9.89 14.15 12.88
CA HIS A 139 -9.51 13.88 14.27
C HIS A 139 -10.51 14.48 15.27
N ARG A 140 -10.96 15.73 15.07
CA ARG A 140 -11.98 16.38 15.92
C ARG A 140 -13.34 15.67 15.88
N VAL A 141 -13.73 15.11 14.73
CA VAL A 141 -15.02 14.43 14.56
C VAL A 141 -14.99 13.03 15.18
N PHE A 142 -13.96 12.24 14.89
CA PHE A 142 -13.92 10.81 15.18
C PHE A 142 -13.12 10.45 16.43
N GLN A 143 -12.21 11.32 16.87
CA GLN A 143 -11.24 11.00 17.93
C GLN A 143 -11.33 11.98 19.09
N LYS A 144 -12.53 12.55 19.35
CA LYS A 144 -12.79 13.36 20.55
C LYS A 144 -12.18 12.67 21.77
N SER A 145 -11.13 13.28 22.32
CA SER A 145 -10.49 12.80 23.53
C SER A 145 -11.56 12.70 24.62
N LEU A 146 -11.70 11.51 25.22
CA LEU A 146 -12.35 11.34 26.52
C LEU A 146 -11.59 12.14 27.58
#